data_AF-A0A4R4U4H9-F1
#
_entry.id   AF-A0A4R4U4H9-F1
#
_cell.length_a   1.000
_cell.length_b   1.000
_cell.length_c   1.000
_cell.angle_alpha   90.00
_cell.angle_beta   90.00
_cell.angle_gamma   90.00
#
_symmetry.space_group_name_H-M   'P 1'
#
loop_
_entity.id
_entity.type
_entity.pdbx_description
1 polymer ?
#
loop_
_entity_poly.entity_id
_entity_poly.type
_entity_poly.pdbx_seq_one_letter_code
_entity_poly.pdbx_strand_id
1 'polypeptide(L)'
;MRRIISAFAVSIVAAAGLMLAASPAAATANSQCPSGKLCLYDGLNWNADLSGNADLWSDITANVADLRRYYWHNESGAITHWSMQDDITSIKNRTRCDAYLYRDIDYGGDIFGTAPDFVVRPGEYYGNLGAANRGMNNNITSIRFSC
;
A
#
# COMPACT_ATOMS: atom_id res chain seq x y z
N MET A 1 -30.73 -80.39 -12.68
CA MET A 1 -29.64 -80.23 -11.68
C MET A 1 -28.60 -79.32 -12.33
N ARG A 2 -28.09 -78.19 -11.82
CA ARG A 2 -28.04 -77.48 -10.52
C ARG A 2 -28.20 -75.97 -10.81
N ARG A 3 -28.74 -75.22 -9.84
CA ARG A 3 -28.89 -73.75 -9.81
C ARG A 3 -27.60 -73.08 -9.33
N ILE A 4 -27.22 -71.89 -9.85
CA ILE A 4 -26.47 -70.80 -9.16
C ILE A 4 -26.72 -69.48 -9.93
N ILE A 5 -27.63 -68.58 -9.50
CA ILE A 5 -27.50 -67.35 -8.68
C ILE A 5 -26.93 -66.09 -9.42
N SER A 6 -27.86 -65.18 -9.69
CA SER A 6 -27.89 -63.69 -9.62
C SER A 6 -26.60 -62.86 -9.56
N ALA A 7 -26.54 -61.74 -10.29
CA ALA A 7 -26.75 -60.36 -9.78
C ALA A 7 -26.46 -59.26 -10.82
N PHE A 8 -27.25 -58.18 -10.74
CA PHE A 8 -27.18 -56.93 -11.50
C PHE A 8 -26.00 -56.03 -11.10
N ALA A 9 -25.51 -55.19 -12.02
CA ALA A 9 -24.97 -53.86 -11.69
C ALA A 9 -25.08 -52.90 -12.90
N VAL A 10 -25.96 -51.91 -12.78
CA VAL A 10 -26.04 -50.71 -13.61
C VAL A 10 -25.04 -49.70 -13.08
N SER A 11 -24.22 -49.11 -13.95
CA SER A 11 -23.36 -47.99 -13.59
C SER A 11 -23.51 -46.87 -14.62
N ILE A 12 -24.37 -45.90 -14.30
CA ILE A 12 -24.45 -44.61 -14.98
C ILE A 12 -23.25 -43.80 -14.50
N VAL A 13 -22.29 -43.51 -15.38
CA VAL A 13 -21.15 -42.64 -15.07
C VAL A 13 -21.65 -41.20 -15.07
N ALA A 14 -21.95 -40.66 -13.88
CA ALA A 14 -22.17 -39.23 -13.71
C ALA A 14 -20.80 -38.53 -13.76
N ALA A 15 -20.51 -37.86 -14.87
CA ALA A 15 -19.37 -36.97 -14.99
C ALA A 15 -19.63 -35.70 -14.16
N ALA A 16 -19.19 -35.68 -12.91
CA ALA A 16 -19.09 -34.46 -12.13
C ALA A 16 -17.89 -33.66 -12.65
N GLY A 17 -18.15 -32.69 -13.53
CA GLY A 17 -17.16 -31.71 -13.92
C GLY A 17 -16.75 -30.89 -12.70
N LEU A 18 -15.50 -31.06 -12.25
CA LEU A 18 -14.89 -30.13 -11.30
C LEU A 18 -14.73 -28.79 -12.03
N MET A 19 -15.68 -27.87 -11.81
CA MET A 19 -15.42 -26.46 -11.96
C MET A 19 -14.36 -26.10 -10.92
N LEU A 20 -13.09 -26.05 -11.33
CA LEU A 20 -12.06 -25.31 -10.62
C LEU A 20 -12.52 -23.85 -10.64
N ALA A 21 -13.27 -23.44 -9.60
CA ALA A 21 -13.45 -22.04 -9.31
C ALA A 21 -12.03 -21.51 -9.07
N ALA A 22 -11.47 -20.82 -10.06
CA ALA A 22 -10.35 -19.93 -9.80
C ALA A 22 -10.85 -18.97 -8.72
N SER A 23 -10.39 -19.17 -7.48
CA SER A 23 -10.52 -18.16 -6.46
C SER A 23 -10.04 -16.86 -7.11
N PRO A 24 -10.82 -15.76 -7.04
CA PRO A 24 -10.33 -14.49 -7.57
C PRO A 24 -8.96 -14.28 -6.94
N ALA A 25 -7.95 -14.02 -7.78
CA ALA A 25 -6.66 -13.56 -7.29
C ALA A 25 -7.00 -12.45 -6.30
N ALA A 26 -6.69 -12.67 -5.02
CA ALA A 26 -6.83 -11.62 -4.03
C ALA A 26 -6.04 -10.45 -4.60
N ALA A 27 -6.72 -9.35 -4.91
CA ALA A 27 -6.03 -8.11 -5.23
C ALA A 27 -5.14 -7.86 -4.01
N THR A 28 -3.83 -8.01 -4.19
CA THR A 28 -2.87 -7.90 -3.12
C THR A 28 -3.05 -6.52 -2.46
N ALA A 29 -2.93 -6.45 -1.12
CA ALA A 29 -3.27 -5.26 -0.32
C ALA A 29 -2.50 -3.99 -0.76
N ASN A 30 -1.40 -4.23 -1.45
CA ASN A 30 -0.42 -3.46 -2.24
C ASN A 30 -0.81 -2.10 -2.86
N SER A 31 -2.09 -1.76 -2.97
CA SER A 31 -2.51 -0.54 -3.70
C SER A 31 -3.81 0.08 -3.21
N GLN A 32 -4.40 -0.46 -2.15
CA GLN A 32 -5.60 0.12 -1.59
C GLN A 32 -5.22 1.25 -0.66
N CYS A 33 -5.23 2.46 -1.19
CA CYS A 33 -5.34 3.63 -0.34
C CYS A 33 -6.81 3.79 0.06
N PRO A 34 -7.23 3.46 1.30
CA PRO A 34 -8.62 3.57 1.68
C PRO A 34 -9.06 5.03 1.66
N SER A 35 -10.37 5.26 1.54
CA SER A 35 -10.91 6.62 1.68
C SER A 35 -10.59 7.16 3.08
N GLY A 36 -10.25 8.45 3.18
CA GLY A 36 -9.93 9.10 4.45
C GLY A 36 -8.49 8.90 4.93
N LYS A 37 -7.60 8.33 4.10
CA LYS A 37 -6.20 8.05 4.45
C LYS A 37 -5.22 8.82 3.58
N LEU A 38 -4.05 9.16 4.14
CA LEU A 38 -2.87 9.49 3.35
C LEU A 38 -2.04 8.21 3.21
N CYS A 39 -1.74 7.82 1.99
CA CYS A 39 -1.02 6.59 1.72
C CYS A 39 0.36 6.89 1.13
N LEU A 40 1.36 6.22 1.67
CA LEU A 40 2.79 6.39 1.42
C LEU A 40 3.31 5.11 0.78
N TYR A 41 4.24 5.22 -0.16
CA TYR A 41 4.78 4.07 -0.89
C TYR A 41 6.29 4.25 -1.12
N ASP A 42 7.05 3.17 -0.93
CA ASP A 42 8.46 3.03 -1.30
C ASP A 42 8.54 2.35 -2.68
N GLY A 43 8.11 3.12 -3.67
CA GLY A 43 8.01 2.71 -5.06
C GLY A 43 7.32 3.78 -5.91
N LEU A 44 7.71 3.88 -7.17
CA LEU A 44 7.12 4.83 -8.10
C LEU A 44 5.71 4.38 -8.50
N ASN A 45 4.89 5.37 -8.86
CA ASN A 45 3.51 5.17 -9.31
C ASN A 45 2.69 4.29 -8.35
N TRP A 46 2.92 4.46 -7.04
CA TRP A 46 2.22 3.74 -5.98
C TRP A 46 2.40 2.23 -6.08
N ASN A 47 3.68 1.80 -6.19
CA ASN A 47 4.10 0.42 -6.37
C ASN A 47 3.59 -0.25 -7.66
N ALA A 48 3.12 0.53 -8.65
CA ALA A 48 2.71 -0.04 -9.94
C ALA A 48 3.91 -0.58 -10.76
N ASP A 49 5.12 -0.10 -10.48
CA ASP A 49 6.35 -0.61 -11.06
C ASP A 49 7.34 -0.94 -9.94
N LEU A 50 7.32 -2.19 -9.51
CA LEU A 50 8.22 -2.67 -8.47
C LEU A 50 9.59 -3.06 -9.01
N SER A 51 9.75 -3.46 -10.28
CA SER A 51 11.06 -3.81 -10.89
C SER A 51 12.06 -4.56 -9.98
N GLY A 52 11.58 -5.46 -9.10
CA GLY A 52 12.39 -6.21 -8.14
C GLY A 52 12.47 -5.64 -6.71
N ASN A 53 11.85 -4.49 -6.45
CA ASN A 53 11.68 -3.90 -5.13
C ASN A 53 10.55 -4.57 -4.36
N ALA A 54 10.60 -4.42 -3.04
CA ALA A 54 9.55 -4.90 -2.16
C ALA A 54 8.29 -4.02 -2.27
N ASP A 55 7.12 -4.63 -2.16
CA ASP A 55 5.86 -3.89 -2.12
C ASP A 55 5.63 -3.31 -0.73
N LEU A 56 6.14 -2.09 -0.55
CA LEU A 56 6.12 -1.39 0.72
C LEU A 56 5.19 -0.19 0.68
N TRP A 57 4.27 -0.18 1.63
CA TRP A 57 3.25 0.84 1.72
C TRP A 57 2.89 1.13 3.17
N SER A 58 2.26 2.27 3.41
CA SER A 58 1.72 2.63 4.71
C SER A 58 0.56 3.58 4.55
N ASP A 59 -0.35 3.59 5.52
CA ASP A 59 -1.40 4.58 5.61
C ASP A 59 -1.35 5.31 6.96
N ILE A 60 -1.52 6.63 6.92
CA ILE A 60 -1.52 7.48 8.12
C ILE A 60 -2.72 8.43 8.12
N THR A 61 -3.20 8.75 9.32
CA THR A 61 -4.37 9.62 9.56
C THR A 61 -4.14 10.70 10.60
N ALA A 62 -2.95 10.74 11.19
CA ALA A 62 -2.60 11.65 12.26
C ALA A 62 -1.23 12.25 11.98
N ASN A 63 -0.96 13.38 12.63
CA ASN A 63 0.35 14.02 12.53
C ASN A 63 1.44 13.06 12.99
N VAL A 64 2.51 12.96 12.21
CA VAL A 64 3.68 12.12 12.47
C VAL A 64 4.89 13.02 12.58
N ALA A 65 5.38 13.24 13.80
CA ALA A 65 6.55 14.10 14.03
C ALA A 65 7.89 13.41 13.71
N ASP A 66 7.91 12.07 13.68
CA ASP A 66 9.15 11.30 13.46
C ASP A 66 8.83 9.97 12.77
N LEU A 67 9.03 9.90 11.45
CA LEU A 67 8.80 8.72 10.62
C LEU A 67 9.78 7.57 10.90
N ARG A 68 10.90 7.83 11.59
CA ARG A 68 11.88 6.80 11.98
C ARG A 68 11.31 5.75 12.94
N ARG A 69 10.20 6.09 13.58
CA ARG A 69 9.47 5.23 14.52
C ARG A 69 8.37 4.42 13.85
N TYR A 70 8.20 4.57 12.54
CA TYR A 70 7.18 3.91 11.74
C TYR A 70 7.85 2.96 10.76
N TYR A 71 7.18 1.83 10.52
CA TYR A 71 7.69 0.76 9.69
C TYR A 71 6.72 0.47 8.56
N TRP A 72 7.26 0.08 7.41
CA TRP A 72 6.47 -0.25 6.24
C TRP A 72 5.59 -1.48 6.47
N HIS A 73 4.43 -1.51 5.82
CA HIS A 73 3.68 -2.74 5.60
C HIS A 73 4.18 -3.40 4.32
N ASN A 74 4.20 -4.73 4.29
CA ASN A 74 4.49 -5.50 3.07
C ASN A 74 3.21 -5.82 2.27
N GLU A 75 3.35 -6.63 1.23
CA GLU A 75 2.23 -7.05 0.36
C GLU A 75 1.06 -7.73 1.09
N SER A 76 1.35 -8.41 2.21
CA SER A 76 0.34 -9.07 3.03
C SER A 76 -0.33 -8.13 4.04
N GLY A 77 0.13 -6.88 4.12
CA GLY A 77 -0.27 -5.90 5.13
C GLY A 77 0.45 -6.05 6.47
N ALA A 78 1.36 -7.02 6.60
CA ALA A 78 2.14 -7.20 7.82
C ALA A 78 3.19 -6.08 7.99
N ILE A 79 3.36 -5.60 9.22
CA ILE A 79 4.39 -4.62 9.56
C ILE A 79 5.78 -5.28 9.42
N THR A 80 6.68 -4.59 8.74
CA THR A 80 8.06 -5.01 8.50
C THR A 80 9.02 -4.44 9.55
N HIS A 81 10.31 -4.75 9.42
CA HIS A 81 11.38 -4.12 10.19
C HIS A 81 12.04 -2.96 9.43
N TRP A 82 11.50 -2.58 8.26
CA TRP A 82 12.03 -1.51 7.43
C TRP A 82 11.38 -0.19 7.82
N SER A 83 12.22 0.74 8.30
CA SER A 83 11.80 2.09 8.67
C SER A 83 11.23 2.82 7.46
N MET A 84 10.27 3.72 7.68
CA MET A 84 9.70 4.55 6.62
C MET A 84 10.51 5.80 6.30
N GLN A 85 11.48 6.14 7.15
CA GLN A 85 12.33 7.31 6.95
C GLN A 85 13.03 7.22 5.59
N ASP A 86 12.99 8.32 4.84
CA ASP A 86 13.81 8.52 3.64
C ASP A 86 13.63 7.46 2.54
N ASP A 87 12.48 6.77 2.53
CA ASP A 87 12.13 5.78 1.49
C ASP A 87 10.83 6.14 0.74
N ILE A 88 10.15 7.21 1.13
CA ILE A 88 8.86 7.59 0.51
C ILE A 88 9.12 8.22 -0.87
N THR A 89 8.61 7.59 -1.93
CA THR A 89 8.76 8.07 -3.32
C THR A 89 7.45 8.44 -4.00
N SER A 90 6.32 7.91 -3.54
CA SER A 90 5.00 8.26 -4.08
C SER A 90 3.92 8.31 -3.01
N ILE A 91 2.85 9.06 -3.28
CA ILE A 91 1.82 9.42 -2.29
C ILE A 91 0.43 9.49 -2.91
N LYS A 92 -0.60 9.11 -2.13
CA LYS A 92 -2.00 9.45 -2.42
C LYS A 92 -2.64 10.11 -1.21
N ASN A 93 -3.16 11.33 -1.35
CA ASN A 93 -3.98 11.94 -0.30
C ASN A 93 -5.47 11.72 -0.57
N ARG A 94 -6.06 10.74 0.10
CA ARG A 94 -7.52 10.50 0.09
C ARG A 94 -8.19 11.02 1.37
N THR A 95 -7.48 11.78 2.18
CA THR A 95 -8.07 12.49 3.32
C THR A 95 -8.87 13.71 2.83
N ARG A 96 -9.52 14.40 3.77
CA ARG A 96 -10.15 15.71 3.52
C ARG A 96 -9.25 16.89 3.95
N CYS A 97 -8.01 16.61 4.29
CA CYS A 97 -7.08 17.55 4.90
C CYS A 97 -5.85 17.75 4.01
N ASP A 98 -5.23 18.91 4.08
CA ASP A 98 -3.91 19.11 3.49
C ASP A 98 -2.87 18.30 4.28
N ALA A 99 -1.99 17.60 3.58
CA ALA A 99 -0.85 16.89 4.16
C ALA A 99 0.44 17.66 3.84
N TYR A 100 1.05 18.21 4.88
CA TYR A 100 2.30 18.95 4.86
C TYR A 100 3.47 17.99 5.10
N LEU A 101 4.41 17.96 4.17
CA LEU A 101 5.59 17.10 4.23
C LEU A 101 6.81 17.93 4.60
N TYR A 102 7.66 17.38 5.47
CA TYR A 102 8.84 18.03 5.99
C TYR A 102 10.06 17.12 5.88
N ARG A 103 11.21 17.74 5.62
CA ARG A 103 12.51 17.05 5.56
C ARG A 103 13.14 16.79 6.90
N ASP A 104 12.73 17.53 7.92
CA ASP A 104 13.19 17.31 9.29
C ASP A 104 12.06 16.80 10.20
N ILE A 105 12.48 16.13 11.27
CA ILE A 105 11.60 15.69 12.35
C ILE A 105 10.96 16.90 13.03
N ASP A 106 9.89 16.64 13.79
CA ASP A 106 9.14 17.64 14.54
C ASP A 106 8.63 18.82 13.67
N TYR A 107 8.41 18.57 12.38
CA TYR A 107 7.96 19.55 11.39
C TYR A 107 8.95 20.69 11.13
N GLY A 108 10.25 20.43 11.28
CA GLY A 108 11.32 21.40 11.04
C GLY A 108 11.74 21.53 9.57
N GLY A 109 12.75 22.38 9.32
CA GLY A 109 13.51 22.40 8.05
C GLY A 109 13.84 23.77 7.47
N ASP A 110 13.18 24.84 7.91
CA ASP A 110 13.60 26.22 7.62
C ASP A 110 14.21 26.91 8.86
N ILE A 111 14.89 28.06 8.66
CA ILE A 111 15.56 28.84 9.73
C ILE A 111 14.58 29.27 10.84
N PHE A 112 13.27 29.29 10.55
CA PHE A 112 12.19 29.62 11.46
C PHE A 112 11.37 28.39 11.91
N GLY A 113 11.71 27.18 11.45
CA GLY A 113 11.05 25.91 11.73
C GLY A 113 9.54 25.86 11.43
N THR A 114 9.01 26.57 10.42
CA THR A 114 7.54 26.66 10.26
C THR A 114 6.96 26.37 8.89
N ALA A 115 7.69 26.56 7.78
CA ALA A 115 7.14 26.29 6.46
C ALA A 115 7.30 24.81 6.07
N PRO A 116 6.26 24.20 5.47
CA PRO A 116 6.37 22.87 4.89
C PRO A 116 7.24 22.90 3.62
N ASP A 117 8.02 21.84 3.38
CA ASP A 117 8.76 21.67 2.12
C ASP A 117 7.81 21.38 0.94
N PHE A 118 6.72 20.67 1.21
CA PHE A 118 5.74 20.32 0.21
C PHE A 118 4.34 20.12 0.80
N VAL A 119 3.30 20.39 0.01
CA VAL A 119 1.91 20.20 0.40
C VAL A 119 1.23 19.27 -0.59
N VAL A 120 0.54 18.26 -0.07
CA VAL A 120 -0.29 17.33 -0.83
C VAL A 120 -1.74 17.58 -0.42
N ARG A 121 -2.52 18.17 -1.32
CA ARG A 121 -3.92 18.55 -1.04
C ARG A 121 -4.87 17.35 -1.13
N PRO A 122 -6.09 17.45 -0.57
CA PRO A 122 -7.12 16.44 -0.73
C PRO A 122 -7.35 16.06 -2.20
N GLY A 123 -7.27 14.77 -2.50
CA GLY A 123 -7.45 14.23 -3.85
C GLY A 123 -6.20 14.29 -4.74
N GLU A 124 -5.10 14.88 -4.29
CA GLU A 124 -3.86 14.91 -5.05
C GLU A 124 -3.06 13.62 -4.88
N TYR A 125 -2.61 13.08 -6.01
CA TYR A 125 -1.79 11.87 -6.07
C TYR A 125 -0.50 12.16 -6.82
N TYR A 126 0.63 11.81 -6.22
CA TYR A 126 1.95 11.99 -6.80
C TYR A 126 2.61 10.63 -6.97
N GLY A 127 2.74 10.17 -8.22
CA GLY A 127 3.44 8.92 -8.55
C GLY A 127 4.96 9.02 -8.46
N ASN A 128 5.51 10.23 -8.36
CA ASN A 128 6.94 10.47 -8.19
C ASN A 128 7.15 11.82 -7.46
N LEU A 129 7.55 11.77 -6.21
CA LEU A 129 7.81 12.96 -5.37
C LEU A 129 9.13 13.65 -5.70
N GLY A 130 10.00 13.04 -6.51
CA GLY A 130 11.22 13.62 -7.03
C GLY A 130 11.04 14.38 -8.35
N ALA A 131 9.96 14.12 -9.09
CA ALA A 131 9.73 14.77 -10.38
C ALA A 131 9.45 16.29 -10.23
N ALA A 132 9.82 17.05 -11.27
CA ALA A 132 9.52 18.48 -11.41
C ALA A 132 9.96 19.37 -10.23
N ASN A 133 11.23 19.28 -9.83
CA ASN A 133 11.87 20.11 -8.79
C ASN A 133 11.28 20.00 -7.38
N ARG A 134 10.43 19.00 -7.10
CA ARG A 134 9.93 18.75 -5.75
C ARG A 134 11.03 18.28 -4.80
N GLY A 135 11.94 17.42 -5.28
CA GLY A 135 13.09 16.95 -4.48
C GLY A 135 12.69 16.23 -3.18
N MET A 136 11.48 15.69 -3.10
CA MET A 136 10.93 15.08 -1.88
C MET A 136 11.05 13.55 -1.87
N ASN A 137 11.50 12.91 -2.95
CA ASN A 137 11.84 11.48 -2.88
C ASN A 137 12.86 11.27 -1.79
N ASN A 138 12.60 10.30 -0.93
CA ASN A 138 13.57 9.79 0.03
C ASN A 138 14.09 10.86 1.01
N ASN A 139 13.28 11.90 1.26
CA ASN A 139 13.66 13.03 2.10
C ASN A 139 12.54 13.41 3.08
N ILE A 140 11.51 12.57 3.28
CA ILE A 140 10.38 12.92 4.13
C ILE A 140 10.58 12.26 5.50
N THR A 141 10.60 13.06 6.56
CA THR A 141 10.84 12.57 7.93
C THR A 141 9.73 12.94 8.90
N SER A 142 8.88 13.92 8.58
CA SER A 142 7.65 14.20 9.34
C SER A 142 6.50 14.71 8.45
N ILE A 143 5.27 14.48 8.91
CA ILE A 143 4.03 14.78 8.17
C ILE A 143 3.01 15.40 9.12
N ARG A 144 2.44 16.55 8.75
CA ARG A 144 1.37 17.22 9.50
C ARG A 144 0.12 17.35 8.65
N PHE A 145 -1.04 17.22 9.26
CA PHE A 145 -2.34 17.45 8.65
C PHE A 145 -2.93 18.80 9.09
N SER A 146 -3.62 19.49 8.19
CA SER A 146 -4.55 20.58 8.53
C SER A 146 -5.89 20.36 7.85
N CYS A 147 -6.92 20.36 8.69
CA CYS A 147 -8.33 20.40 8.36
C CYS A 147 -8.93 21.57 9.16
#